data_AF-A0A2E5RAS5-F1
#
_entry.id   AF-A0A2E5RAS5-F1
#
_cell.length_a   1.000
_cell.length_b   1.000
_cell.length_c   1.000
_cell.angle_alpha   90.00
_cell.angle_beta   90.00
_cell.angle_gamma   90.00
#
_symmetry.space_group_name_H-M   'P 1'
#
loop_
_entity.id
_entity.type
_entity.pdbx_description
1 polymer ?
#
loop_
_entity_poly.entity_id
_entity_poly.type
_entity_poly.pdbx_seq_one_letter_code
_entity_poly.pdbx_strand_id
1 'polypeptide(L)'
;MAKIDVEITSQREDGDWTWRAVGAREPKGTVDASLLPTNSIVGSKFLVETEYFLDGIVVTKVFDKKQSSEKTETLEILGSGKQTDLVTTQLAKSKKSKRPSKESFSNSRTNNREKKRGSREKEKRASREKDKPSAKTTRKPRKQNKNVSDTPFPKSKRLKAKRHHRNEALKNLPNETKRIAEILLQKGLPGLRESIDVQNKTAKKAGEPEIPEDILLKLAEQIYPNLRTAEWLDRADGALRGMETIDLRDIRSVIVASDNVQKNNEVKSLAEKLKEGFNKRVETDQQNWLKEVISTLKEGRVVRALRLSSRPPKAGFPLPEDLLNSLTEATNAALAADVTQSRWGTIAEAAAFSPIHDRVVPEGVPENPSEELTKIIRRISSKAPSIVEKFNSSSV
;
A
#
# COMPACT_ATOMS: atom_id res chain seq x y z
N MET A 1 -25.64 0.41 -2.29
CA MET A 1 -26.43 0.22 -3.53
C MET A 1 -25.65 -0.67 -4.47
N ALA A 2 -26.26 -1.77 -4.91
CA ALA A 2 -25.63 -2.73 -5.83
C ALA A 2 -26.15 -2.49 -7.25
N LYS A 3 -25.29 -2.61 -8.26
CA LYS A 3 -25.69 -2.56 -9.68
C LYS A 3 -25.80 -3.98 -10.23
N ILE A 4 -26.91 -4.31 -10.86
CA ILE A 4 -27.19 -5.66 -11.37
C ILE A 4 -27.73 -5.56 -12.80
N ASP A 5 -27.28 -6.45 -13.67
CA ASP A 5 -27.87 -6.65 -14.99
C ASP A 5 -29.18 -7.44 -14.85
N VAL A 6 -30.27 -6.83 -15.30
CA VAL A 6 -31.63 -7.29 -15.11
C VAL A 6 -32.36 -7.40 -16.44
N GLU A 7 -33.20 -8.41 -16.60
CA GLU A 7 -34.08 -8.63 -17.74
C GLU A 7 -35.55 -8.50 -17.30
N ILE A 8 -36.33 -7.74 -18.05
CA ILE A 8 -37.77 -7.57 -17.80
C ILE A 8 -38.54 -8.80 -18.32
N THR A 9 -39.38 -9.41 -17.47
CA THR A 9 -39.99 -10.72 -17.74
C THR A 9 -41.48 -10.68 -18.06
N SER A 10 -42.25 -9.76 -17.48
CA SER A 10 -43.66 -9.56 -17.81
C SER A 10 -44.18 -8.23 -17.26
N GLN A 11 -45.28 -7.74 -17.80
CA GLN A 11 -46.01 -6.59 -17.27
C GLN A 11 -47.20 -7.09 -16.44
N ARG A 12 -47.43 -6.53 -15.25
CA ARG A 12 -48.59 -6.80 -14.39
C ARG A 12 -49.73 -5.85 -14.70
N GLU A 13 -50.94 -6.22 -14.29
CA GLU A 13 -52.17 -5.44 -14.51
C GLU A 13 -52.13 -4.05 -13.83
N ASP A 14 -51.36 -3.92 -12.74
CA ASP A 14 -51.15 -2.66 -12.00
C ASP A 14 -50.17 -1.68 -12.70
N GLY A 15 -49.65 -2.03 -13.88
CA GLY A 15 -48.71 -1.21 -14.67
C GLY A 15 -47.24 -1.52 -14.42
N ASP A 16 -46.91 -2.13 -13.30
CA ASP A 16 -45.56 -2.53 -12.91
C ASP A 16 -44.99 -3.70 -13.73
N TRP A 17 -43.66 -3.77 -13.81
CA TRP A 17 -42.94 -4.80 -14.57
C TRP A 17 -42.20 -5.77 -13.66
N THR A 18 -42.30 -7.07 -13.92
CA THR A 18 -41.47 -8.07 -13.22
C THR A 18 -40.11 -8.19 -13.87
N TRP A 19 -39.10 -8.51 -13.06
CA TRP A 19 -37.74 -8.63 -13.54
C TRP A 19 -36.99 -9.81 -12.93
N ARG A 20 -35.96 -10.28 -13.65
CA ARG A 20 -35.01 -11.29 -13.18
C ARG A 20 -33.58 -10.85 -13.43
N ALA A 21 -32.63 -11.32 -12.63
CA ALA A 21 -31.22 -11.13 -12.97
C ALA A 21 -30.92 -11.83 -14.30
N VAL A 22 -30.11 -11.22 -15.18
CA VAL A 22 -29.78 -11.81 -16.49
C VAL A 22 -29.15 -13.20 -16.29
N GLY A 23 -29.77 -14.23 -16.87
CA GLY A 23 -29.35 -15.63 -16.72
C GLY A 23 -30.01 -16.39 -15.56
N ALA A 24 -30.83 -15.74 -14.74
CA ALA A 24 -31.63 -16.42 -13.71
C ALA A 24 -32.92 -17.03 -14.30
N ARG A 25 -33.41 -18.11 -13.68
CA ARG A 25 -34.61 -18.82 -14.14
C ARG A 25 -35.91 -18.27 -13.55
N GLU A 26 -35.86 -17.72 -12.35
CA GLU A 26 -37.02 -17.18 -11.62
C GLU A 26 -36.96 -15.64 -11.51
N PRO A 27 -38.13 -14.95 -11.57
CA PRO A 27 -38.21 -13.52 -11.33
C PRO A 27 -37.81 -13.18 -9.89
N LYS A 28 -37.07 -12.08 -9.73
CA LYS A 28 -36.50 -11.65 -8.44
C LYS A 28 -37.20 -10.44 -7.83
N GLY A 29 -38.03 -9.72 -8.59
CA GLY A 29 -38.76 -8.57 -8.06
C GLY A 29 -39.58 -7.83 -9.12
N THR A 30 -39.99 -6.62 -8.74
CA THR A 30 -40.83 -5.72 -9.56
C THR A 30 -40.10 -4.38 -9.78
N VAL A 31 -40.34 -3.73 -10.91
CA VAL A 31 -39.86 -2.40 -11.32
C VAL A 31 -41.06 -1.55 -11.71
N ASP A 32 -41.10 -0.31 -11.23
CA ASP A 32 -42.09 0.69 -11.62
C ASP A 32 -41.91 1.08 -13.09
N ALA A 33 -43.01 1.13 -13.85
CA ALA A 33 -43.01 1.53 -15.26
C ALA A 33 -42.42 2.93 -15.48
N SER A 34 -42.54 3.83 -14.51
CA SER A 34 -42.03 5.20 -14.58
C SER A 34 -40.49 5.26 -14.68
N LEU A 35 -39.80 4.21 -14.23
CA LEU A 35 -38.34 4.10 -14.30
C LEU A 35 -37.85 3.49 -15.61
N LEU A 36 -38.74 2.90 -16.41
CA LEU A 36 -38.40 2.24 -17.66
C LEU A 36 -38.55 3.20 -18.85
N PRO A 37 -37.70 3.10 -19.89
CA PRO A 37 -37.90 3.82 -21.13
C PRO A 37 -39.25 3.48 -21.77
N THR A 38 -39.92 4.45 -22.39
CA THR A 38 -41.29 4.36 -22.93
C THR A 38 -41.53 3.25 -23.96
N ASN A 39 -40.48 2.68 -24.55
CA ASN A 39 -40.55 1.59 -25.53
C ASN A 39 -40.00 0.25 -25.00
N SER A 40 -40.09 0.01 -23.69
CA SER A 40 -39.59 -1.23 -23.07
C SER A 40 -40.45 -2.44 -23.43
N ILE A 41 -39.81 -3.50 -23.93
CA ILE A 41 -40.46 -4.77 -24.32
C ILE A 41 -39.99 -5.88 -23.36
N VAL A 42 -40.82 -6.89 -23.12
CA VAL A 42 -40.40 -8.12 -22.42
C VAL A 42 -39.15 -8.71 -23.07
N GLY A 43 -38.15 -9.05 -22.25
CA GLY A 43 -36.82 -9.52 -22.68
C GLY A 43 -35.76 -8.42 -22.82
N SER A 44 -36.15 -7.14 -22.65
CA SER A 44 -35.19 -6.03 -22.61
C SER A 44 -34.29 -6.13 -21.39
N LYS A 45 -33.00 -5.85 -21.58
CA LYS A 45 -31.97 -5.97 -20.54
C LYS A 45 -31.45 -4.59 -20.16
N PHE A 46 -31.49 -4.29 -18.87
CA PHE A 46 -31.05 -3.02 -18.31
C PHE A 46 -30.02 -3.24 -17.20
N LEU A 47 -29.17 -2.24 -16.98
CA LEU A 47 -28.35 -2.19 -15.77
C LEU A 47 -29.15 -1.40 -14.74
N VAL A 48 -29.32 -1.95 -13.55
CA VAL A 48 -30.24 -1.38 -12.55
C VAL A 48 -29.53 -1.22 -11.20
N GLU A 49 -29.73 -0.08 -10.55
CA GLU A 49 -29.36 0.11 -9.14
C GLU A 49 -30.47 -0.44 -8.24
N THR A 50 -30.08 -1.35 -7.36
CA THR A 50 -30.98 -2.05 -6.43
C THR A 50 -30.62 -1.77 -4.98
N GLU A 51 -31.65 -1.71 -4.15
CA GLU A 51 -31.56 -1.65 -2.70
C GLU A 51 -32.30 -2.84 -2.07
N TYR A 52 -31.70 -3.43 -1.04
CA TYR A 52 -32.18 -4.65 -0.40
C TYR A 52 -32.86 -4.29 0.91
N PHE A 53 -34.15 -4.59 1.01
CA PHE A 53 -34.96 -4.43 2.22
C PHE A 53 -35.34 -5.81 2.78
N LEU A 54 -35.89 -5.84 4.00
CA LEU A 54 -36.41 -7.08 4.60
C LEU A 54 -37.51 -7.73 3.74
N ASP A 55 -38.29 -6.92 3.02
CA ASP A 55 -39.45 -7.36 2.23
C ASP A 55 -39.12 -7.63 0.75
N GLY A 56 -37.87 -7.46 0.32
CA GLY A 56 -37.45 -7.75 -1.05
C GLY A 56 -36.42 -6.78 -1.64
N ILE A 57 -36.21 -6.90 -2.96
CA ILE A 57 -35.26 -6.07 -3.72
C ILE A 57 -36.05 -5.01 -4.48
N VAL A 58 -35.77 -3.74 -4.18
CA VAL A 58 -36.40 -2.60 -4.86
C VAL A 58 -35.42 -1.98 -5.86
N VAL A 59 -35.92 -1.73 -7.06
CA VAL A 59 -35.19 -1.03 -8.12
C VAL A 59 -35.34 0.47 -7.91
N THR A 60 -34.23 1.17 -7.69
CA THR A 60 -34.23 2.62 -7.47
C THR A 60 -33.89 3.41 -8.73
N LYS A 61 -33.10 2.85 -9.65
CA LYS A 61 -32.73 3.53 -10.90
C LYS A 61 -32.38 2.56 -12.02
N VAL A 62 -32.88 2.83 -13.23
CA VAL A 62 -32.61 2.05 -14.44
C VAL A 62 -31.62 2.82 -15.33
N PHE A 63 -30.63 2.12 -15.87
CA PHE A 63 -29.65 2.63 -16.82
C PHE A 63 -29.79 1.88 -18.15
N ASP A 64 -29.83 2.62 -19.25
CA ASP A 64 -29.75 2.05 -20.58
C ASP A 64 -28.38 1.41 -20.79
N LYS A 65 -28.36 0.14 -21.21
CA LYS A 65 -27.10 -0.54 -21.50
C LYS A 65 -26.47 0.12 -22.72
N LYS A 66 -25.29 0.73 -22.54
CA LYS A 66 -24.45 1.24 -23.63
C LYS A 66 -24.30 0.11 -24.66
N GLN A 67 -24.79 0.33 -25.88
CA GLN A 67 -24.60 -0.59 -26.99
C GLN A 67 -23.10 -0.92 -27.07
N SER A 68 -22.75 -2.20 -27.04
CA SER A 68 -21.37 -2.61 -27.31
C SER A 68 -21.04 -2.19 -28.73
N SER A 69 -20.28 -1.10 -28.89
CA SER A 69 -19.69 -0.76 -30.18
C SER A 69 -18.68 -1.85 -30.53
N GLU A 70 -18.94 -2.61 -31.58
CA GLU A 70 -18.00 -3.60 -32.16
C GLU A 70 -16.78 -2.95 -32.84
N LYS A 71 -16.42 -1.72 -32.47
CA LYS A 71 -15.24 -1.04 -33.01
C LYS A 71 -14.34 -0.69 -31.84
N THR A 72 -13.16 -1.31 -31.83
CA THR A 72 -12.02 -0.92 -31.00
C THR A 72 -11.79 0.57 -31.17
N GLU A 73 -12.16 1.37 -30.17
CA GLU A 73 -11.80 2.78 -30.08
C GLU A 73 -10.28 2.86 -29.92
N THR A 74 -9.58 3.05 -31.04
CA THR A 74 -8.14 3.35 -31.03
C THR A 74 -7.94 4.76 -30.49
N LEU A 75 -7.19 4.89 -29.40
CA LEU A 75 -6.70 6.17 -28.92
C LEU A 75 -5.65 6.69 -29.92
N GLU A 76 -5.99 7.71 -30.70
CA GLU A 76 -5.01 8.49 -31.45
C GLU A 76 -4.21 9.34 -30.46
N ILE A 77 -2.93 8.99 -30.30
CA ILE A 77 -1.98 9.80 -29.54
C ILE A 77 -1.49 10.90 -30.48
N LEU A 78 -2.09 12.08 -30.38
CA LEU A 78 -1.54 13.29 -30.98
C LEU A 78 -0.27 13.68 -30.21
N GLY A 79 0.89 13.30 -30.74
CA GLY A 79 2.18 13.75 -30.24
C GLY A 79 2.27 15.29 -30.28
N SER A 80 3.09 15.87 -29.40
CA SER A 80 3.20 17.33 -29.19
C SER A 80 3.71 18.16 -30.38
N GLY A 81 3.89 17.56 -31.56
CA GLY A 81 4.43 18.20 -32.77
C GLY A 81 5.87 18.70 -32.66
N LYS A 82 6.53 18.52 -31.52
CA LYS A 82 7.89 18.99 -31.25
C LYS A 82 8.86 17.81 -31.33
N GLN A 83 9.82 17.87 -32.25
CA GLN A 83 11.01 17.03 -32.18
C GLN A 83 11.82 17.48 -30.96
N THR A 84 11.71 16.73 -29.86
CA THR A 84 12.64 16.84 -28.74
C THR A 84 13.77 15.84 -28.97
N ASP A 85 15.02 16.27 -28.82
CA ASP A 85 16.17 15.38 -28.89
C ASP A 85 16.01 14.17 -27.96
N LEU A 86 16.25 12.98 -28.51
CA LEU A 86 16.16 11.72 -27.78
C LEU A 86 17.17 11.73 -26.63
N VAL A 87 16.70 11.90 -25.39
CA VAL A 87 17.51 11.70 -24.20
C VAL A 87 17.72 10.20 -24.00
N THR A 88 18.74 9.63 -24.66
CA THR A 88 19.20 8.27 -24.36
C THR A 88 19.92 8.28 -23.02
N THR A 89 19.26 7.79 -21.97
CA THR A 89 19.95 7.50 -20.72
C THR A 89 20.75 6.20 -20.89
N GLN A 90 22.04 6.32 -21.20
CA GLN A 90 22.94 5.18 -21.10
C GLN A 90 23.14 4.83 -19.62
N LEU A 91 22.59 3.69 -19.19
CA LEU A 91 22.94 3.09 -17.91
C LEU A 91 24.45 2.82 -17.89
N ALA A 92 25.17 3.46 -16.96
CA ALA A 92 26.59 3.19 -16.74
C ALA A 92 26.78 1.70 -16.41
N LYS A 93 27.61 1.00 -17.20
CA LYS A 93 28.01 -0.38 -16.96
C LYS A 93 28.72 -0.47 -15.59
N SER A 94 28.06 -1.13 -14.65
CA SER A 94 28.62 -1.52 -13.35
C SER A 94 29.89 -2.36 -13.56
N LYS A 95 31.02 -1.88 -13.03
CA LYS A 95 32.28 -2.64 -12.97
C LYS A 95 32.09 -3.87 -12.09
N LYS A 96 32.06 -5.03 -12.75
CA LYS A 96 32.10 -6.37 -12.18
C LYS A 96 33.35 -6.51 -11.27
N SER A 97 33.15 -6.38 -9.96
CA SER A 97 34.19 -6.66 -8.97
C SER A 97 34.52 -8.15 -9.01
N LYS A 98 35.71 -8.50 -9.51
CA LYS A 98 36.31 -9.83 -9.40
C LYS A 98 36.42 -10.19 -7.92
N ARG A 99 35.58 -11.10 -7.44
CA ARG A 99 35.83 -11.85 -6.19
C ARG A 99 36.87 -12.94 -6.53
N PRO A 100 38.00 -13.04 -5.80
CA PRO A 100 38.88 -14.18 -5.96
C PRO A 100 38.24 -15.42 -5.36
N SER A 101 38.27 -16.49 -6.14
CA SER A 101 38.01 -17.88 -5.75
C SER A 101 38.96 -18.29 -4.64
N LYS A 102 38.43 -18.92 -3.58
CA LYS A 102 39.25 -19.72 -2.67
C LYS A 102 38.64 -21.11 -2.63
N GLU A 103 39.34 -22.03 -3.27
CA GLU A 103 39.09 -23.46 -3.24
C GLU A 103 39.18 -24.02 -1.83
N SER A 104 38.39 -25.06 -1.66
CA SER A 104 38.27 -25.98 -0.54
C SER A 104 39.63 -26.56 -0.13
N PHE A 105 39.92 -26.57 1.17
CA PHE A 105 40.70 -27.65 1.78
C PHE A 105 40.01 -28.13 3.05
N SER A 106 39.84 -29.44 3.07
CA SER A 106 39.30 -30.29 4.12
C SER A 106 40.22 -30.41 5.34
N ASN A 107 39.66 -31.06 6.38
CA ASN A 107 40.27 -31.56 7.61
C ASN A 107 40.53 -30.53 8.71
N SER A 108 40.48 -30.84 10.01
CA SER A 108 39.96 -31.94 10.84
C SER A 108 40.68 -31.72 12.18
N ARG A 109 39.97 -31.91 13.31
CA ARG A 109 40.54 -32.05 14.67
C ARG A 109 41.20 -30.78 15.23
N THR A 110 41.34 -30.51 16.52
CA THR A 110 40.84 -30.96 17.83
C THR A 110 41.45 -29.94 18.81
N ASN A 111 40.82 -29.75 19.98
CA ASN A 111 41.33 -29.15 21.23
C ASN A 111 42.81 -28.68 21.29
N ASN A 112 43.09 -27.53 21.92
CA ASN A 112 43.43 -27.44 23.35
C ASN A 112 44.09 -26.09 23.73
N ARG A 113 43.68 -25.58 24.90
CA ARG A 113 44.39 -24.83 25.96
C ARG A 113 45.55 -23.82 25.71
N GLU A 114 45.35 -22.69 26.40
CA GLU A 114 46.26 -22.01 27.37
C GLU A 114 47.23 -20.85 26.97
N LYS A 115 46.91 -19.70 27.59
CA LYS A 115 47.75 -18.78 28.43
C LYS A 115 49.09 -18.23 27.93
N LYS A 116 49.20 -16.89 27.92
CA LYS A 116 50.05 -15.98 28.77
C LYS A 116 50.14 -14.60 28.07
N ARG A 117 49.66 -13.48 28.63
CA ARG A 117 50.20 -12.57 29.68
C ARG A 117 51.58 -11.94 29.40
N GLY A 118 51.59 -10.60 29.37
CA GLY A 118 52.73 -9.67 29.62
C GLY A 118 53.41 -9.13 28.36
N SER A 119 53.91 -7.90 28.23
CA SER A 119 54.02 -6.72 29.10
C SER A 119 54.49 -5.53 28.23
N ARG A 120 54.30 -4.30 28.75
CA ARG A 120 54.75 -2.99 28.23
C ARG A 120 56.25 -2.95 27.86
N GLU A 121 56.63 -2.12 26.89
CA GLU A 121 57.39 -0.87 27.15
C GLU A 121 57.54 0.04 25.93
N LYS A 122 57.66 1.34 26.24
CA LYS A 122 57.89 2.48 25.34
C LYS A 122 59.39 2.63 25.11
N GLU A 123 59.78 3.01 23.89
CA GLU A 123 60.96 3.87 23.73
C GLU A 123 60.83 4.81 22.52
N LYS A 124 61.34 6.03 22.70
CA LYS A 124 61.24 7.19 21.80
C LYS A 124 62.59 7.46 21.12
N ARG A 125 62.51 8.24 20.02
CA ARG A 125 63.57 9.04 19.33
C ARG A 125 64.33 8.22 18.27
N ALA A 126 64.71 8.73 17.09
CA ALA A 126 64.81 10.10 16.61
C ALA A 126 64.71 10.17 15.06
N SER A 127 64.07 11.25 14.58
CA SER A 127 64.40 12.08 13.40
C SER A 127 65.15 11.48 12.19
N ARG A 128 64.50 11.51 11.02
CA ARG A 128 65.11 12.10 9.82
C ARG A 128 64.05 12.64 8.86
N GLU A 129 64.06 13.96 8.78
CA GLU A 129 63.33 14.85 7.89
C GLU A 129 63.82 14.64 6.45
N LYS A 130 62.89 14.43 5.51
CA LYS A 130 63.10 14.74 4.08
C LYS A 130 61.77 15.13 3.45
N ASP A 131 61.74 16.39 3.04
CA ASP A 131 60.68 17.11 2.36
C ASP A 131 60.10 16.36 1.16
N LYS A 132 58.76 16.36 1.07
CA LYS A 132 58.03 16.45 -0.21
C LYS A 132 56.63 17.03 0.03
N PRO A 133 56.13 17.88 -0.89
CA PRO A 133 55.10 18.87 -0.59
C PRO A 133 53.70 18.27 -0.50
N SER A 134 52.94 18.77 0.46
CA SER A 134 51.54 18.43 0.73
C SER A 134 50.63 18.96 -0.39
N ALA A 135 50.26 18.09 -1.32
CA ALA A 135 49.13 18.33 -2.21
C ALA A 135 47.83 18.13 -1.43
N LYS A 136 47.14 19.24 -1.14
CA LYS A 136 45.76 19.33 -0.63
C LYS A 136 44.84 18.41 -1.46
N THR A 137 44.62 17.18 -1.01
CA THR A 137 43.47 16.40 -1.45
C THR A 137 42.25 16.92 -0.69
N THR A 138 41.54 17.85 -1.32
CA THR A 138 40.15 18.19 -1.03
C THR A 138 39.35 16.92 -0.79
N ARG A 139 39.00 16.64 0.46
CA ARG A 139 38.03 15.60 0.82
C ARG A 139 36.72 15.96 0.13
N LYS A 140 36.39 15.23 -0.94
CA LYS A 140 35.09 15.32 -1.61
C LYS A 140 34.00 15.16 -0.54
N PRO A 141 32.98 16.04 -0.50
CA PRO A 141 31.92 15.92 0.47
C PRO A 141 31.23 14.58 0.25
N ARG A 142 31.14 13.80 1.32
CA ARG A 142 30.40 12.54 1.37
C ARG A 142 29.01 12.84 0.82
N LYS A 143 28.67 12.31 -0.37
CA LYS A 143 27.32 12.38 -0.92
C LYS A 143 26.38 11.87 0.16
N GLN A 144 25.70 12.79 0.84
CA GLN A 144 24.60 12.46 1.70
C GLN A 144 23.58 11.78 0.80
N ASN A 145 23.27 10.52 1.10
CA ASN A 145 22.15 9.85 0.49
C ASN A 145 20.90 10.65 0.84
N LYS A 146 20.52 11.60 -0.04
CA LYS A 146 19.17 12.16 -0.10
C LYS A 146 18.25 11.01 -0.47
N ASN A 147 17.79 10.28 0.53
CA ASN A 147 16.63 9.38 0.52
C ASN A 147 16.33 8.90 1.96
N VAL A 148 16.48 9.78 2.95
CA VAL A 148 15.67 9.70 4.16
C VAL A 148 14.59 10.74 3.93
N SER A 149 13.40 10.29 3.55
CA SER A 149 12.22 11.14 3.64
C SER A 149 12.20 11.77 5.04
N ASP A 150 12.25 13.10 5.12
CA ASP A 150 12.10 13.88 6.35
C ASP A 150 10.66 13.77 6.89
N THR A 151 10.21 12.54 7.11
CA THR A 151 9.01 12.25 7.87
C THR A 151 9.44 12.10 9.32
N PRO A 152 9.08 13.03 10.22
CA PRO A 152 9.47 12.98 11.63
C PRO A 152 8.83 11.83 12.43
N PHE A 153 8.14 10.90 11.77
CA PHE A 153 7.43 9.79 12.39
C PHE A 153 8.15 8.46 12.14
N PRO A 154 8.36 7.64 13.18
CA PRO A 154 8.95 6.33 13.03
C PRO A 154 8.09 5.46 12.09
N LYS A 155 8.72 4.82 11.11
CA LYS A 155 8.04 3.88 10.22
C LYS A 155 7.54 2.69 11.05
N SER A 156 6.29 2.31 10.83
CA SER A 156 5.68 1.11 11.42
C SER A 156 6.55 -0.12 11.14
N LYS A 157 6.60 -1.04 12.12
CA LYS A 157 7.39 -2.27 11.99
C LYS A 157 6.74 -3.20 10.97
N ARG A 158 7.51 -3.73 10.04
CA ARG A 158 7.02 -4.72 9.06
C ARG A 158 6.81 -6.09 9.71
N LEU A 159 5.80 -6.83 9.23
CA LEU A 159 5.55 -8.21 9.63
C LEU A 159 6.75 -9.11 9.26
N LYS A 160 7.20 -9.90 10.24
CA LYS A 160 8.22 -10.94 10.05
C LYS A 160 7.64 -12.29 10.49
N ALA A 161 7.19 -13.07 9.51
CA ALA A 161 6.73 -14.44 9.74
C ALA A 161 7.92 -15.35 10.08
N LYS A 162 7.69 -16.31 10.99
CA LYS A 162 8.62 -17.42 11.21
C LYS A 162 8.36 -18.51 10.15
N ARG A 163 8.98 -19.67 10.29
CA ARG A 163 8.82 -20.82 9.39
C ARG A 163 8.48 -22.10 10.17
N HIS A 164 7.71 -21.99 11.25
CA HIS A 164 7.40 -23.14 12.09
C HIS A 164 6.46 -24.09 11.35
N HIS A 165 5.28 -23.60 10.96
CA HIS A 165 4.25 -24.38 10.27
C HIS A 165 4.75 -24.88 8.91
N ARG A 166 5.46 -24.03 8.16
CA ARG A 166 6.05 -24.41 6.88
C ARG A 166 7.08 -25.54 7.02
N ASN A 167 7.95 -25.49 8.02
CA ASN A 167 8.95 -26.53 8.22
C ASN A 167 8.32 -27.84 8.69
N GLU A 168 7.25 -27.78 9.49
CA GLU A 168 6.48 -28.93 9.91
C GLU A 168 5.77 -29.60 8.74
N ALA A 169 5.08 -28.81 7.90
CA ALA A 169 4.45 -29.31 6.68
C ALA A 169 5.45 -30.01 5.75
N LEU A 170 6.66 -29.48 5.60
CA LEU A 170 7.73 -30.12 4.83
C LEU A 170 8.24 -31.43 5.44
N LYS A 171 8.29 -31.53 6.78
CA LYS A 171 8.72 -32.75 7.47
C LYS A 171 7.73 -33.89 7.30
N ASN A 172 6.43 -33.57 7.31
CA ASN A 172 5.34 -34.55 7.22
C ASN A 172 5.11 -35.09 5.80
N LEU A 173 5.73 -34.48 4.78
CA LEU A 173 5.63 -34.96 3.40
C LEU A 173 6.54 -36.17 3.14
N PRO A 174 6.12 -37.11 2.26
CA PRO A 174 7.00 -38.16 1.73
C PRO A 174 8.28 -37.59 1.11
N ASN A 175 9.40 -38.31 1.22
CA ASN A 175 10.70 -37.82 0.74
C ASN A 175 10.69 -37.45 -0.76
N GLU A 176 9.95 -38.20 -1.57
CA GLU A 176 9.84 -38.00 -3.03
C GLU A 176 9.18 -36.65 -3.38
N THR A 177 8.25 -36.17 -2.55
CA THR A 177 7.49 -34.93 -2.83
C THR A 177 8.08 -33.69 -2.18
N LYS A 178 9.03 -33.85 -1.25
CA LYS A 178 9.70 -32.73 -0.56
C LYS A 178 10.32 -31.75 -1.54
N ARG A 179 10.96 -32.23 -2.60
CA ARG A 179 11.62 -31.34 -3.56
C ARG A 179 10.63 -30.46 -4.31
N ILE A 180 9.49 -31.02 -4.70
CA ILE A 180 8.39 -30.31 -5.35
C ILE A 180 7.81 -29.26 -4.38
N ALA A 181 7.58 -29.66 -3.12
CA ALA A 181 7.10 -28.77 -2.07
C ALA A 181 8.03 -27.57 -1.84
N GLU A 182 9.36 -27.80 -1.79
CA GLU A 182 10.35 -26.72 -1.67
C GLU A 182 10.28 -25.72 -2.81
N ILE A 183 10.13 -26.19 -4.06
CA ILE A 183 10.01 -25.34 -5.24
C ILE A 183 8.72 -24.54 -5.18
N LEU A 184 7.59 -25.19 -4.89
CA LEU A 184 6.28 -24.53 -4.76
C LEU A 184 6.28 -23.42 -3.72
N LEU A 185 6.94 -23.67 -2.61
CA LEU A 185 7.09 -22.73 -1.51
C LEU A 185 8.07 -21.57 -1.80
N GLN A 186 8.95 -21.69 -2.80
CA GLN A 186 9.89 -20.62 -3.18
C GLN A 186 9.40 -19.82 -4.38
N LYS A 187 8.83 -20.50 -5.38
CA LYS A 187 8.51 -19.93 -6.70
C LYS A 187 7.07 -20.21 -7.17
N GLY A 188 6.27 -20.93 -6.38
CA GLY A 188 4.90 -21.32 -6.76
C GLY A 188 4.85 -22.31 -7.92
N LEU A 189 3.63 -22.53 -8.43
CA LEU A 189 3.37 -23.38 -9.59
C LEU A 189 4.13 -22.93 -10.86
N PRO A 190 4.24 -21.62 -11.19
CA PRO A 190 5.01 -21.19 -12.36
C PRO A 190 6.49 -21.60 -12.28
N GLY A 191 7.10 -21.49 -11.10
CA GLY A 191 8.49 -21.92 -10.93
C GLY A 191 8.68 -23.43 -10.94
N LEU A 192 7.64 -24.20 -10.59
CA LEU A 192 7.66 -25.65 -10.79
C LEU A 192 7.66 -26.00 -12.28
N ARG A 193 6.77 -25.40 -13.07
CA ARG A 193 6.73 -25.58 -14.55
C ARG A 193 8.07 -25.24 -15.19
N GLU A 194 8.63 -24.09 -14.84
CA GLU A 194 9.95 -23.67 -15.33
C GLU A 194 11.04 -24.69 -14.95
N SER A 195 11.01 -25.24 -13.73
CA SER A 195 11.99 -26.24 -13.31
C SER A 195 11.89 -27.56 -14.08
N ILE A 196 10.66 -27.97 -14.44
CA ILE A 196 10.40 -29.18 -15.23
C ILE A 196 10.87 -28.95 -16.66
N ASP A 197 10.52 -27.83 -17.29
CA ASP A 197 10.95 -27.48 -18.64
C ASP A 197 12.48 -27.45 -18.77
N VAL A 198 13.17 -26.85 -17.80
CA VAL A 198 14.64 -26.85 -17.75
C VAL A 198 15.19 -28.28 -17.65
N GLN A 199 14.61 -29.14 -16.83
CA GLN A 199 15.05 -30.53 -16.67
C GLN A 199 14.78 -31.37 -17.92
N ASN A 200 13.63 -31.22 -18.55
CA ASN A 200 13.27 -31.93 -19.78
C ASN A 200 14.17 -31.50 -20.95
N LYS A 201 14.50 -30.21 -21.05
CA LYS A 201 15.50 -29.73 -22.01
C LYS A 201 16.87 -30.35 -21.79
N THR A 202 17.28 -30.59 -20.54
CA THR A 202 18.54 -31.29 -20.25
C THR A 202 18.48 -32.79 -20.55
N ALA A 203 17.40 -33.47 -20.16
CA ALA A 203 17.19 -34.90 -20.43
C ALA A 203 17.19 -35.17 -21.94
N LYS A 204 16.46 -34.34 -22.71
CA LYS A 204 16.43 -34.41 -24.17
C LYS A 204 17.80 -34.24 -24.83
N LYS A 205 18.64 -33.34 -24.29
CA LYS A 205 20.03 -33.17 -24.75
C LYS A 205 20.92 -34.36 -24.39
N ALA A 206 20.65 -35.03 -23.27
CA ALA A 206 21.37 -36.21 -22.82
C ALA A 206 20.86 -37.52 -23.47
N GLY A 207 19.76 -37.47 -24.24
CA GLY A 207 19.12 -38.66 -24.79
C GLY A 207 18.33 -39.47 -23.77
N GLU A 208 18.03 -38.89 -22.60
CA GLU A 208 17.23 -39.48 -21.54
C GLU A 208 15.73 -39.20 -21.75
N PRO A 209 14.83 -40.05 -21.24
CA PRO A 209 13.40 -39.81 -21.32
C PRO A 209 12.99 -38.52 -20.57
N GLU A 210 12.04 -37.78 -21.13
CA GLU A 210 11.50 -36.58 -20.50
C GLU A 210 10.68 -36.92 -19.25
N ILE A 211 10.73 -36.03 -18.26
CA ILE A 211 9.95 -36.13 -17.03
C ILE A 211 8.50 -35.79 -17.35
N PRO A 212 7.53 -36.64 -16.97
CA PRO A 212 6.11 -36.38 -17.23
C PRO A 212 5.59 -35.19 -16.40
N GLU A 213 5.42 -34.04 -17.06
CA GLU A 213 4.99 -32.78 -16.42
C GLU A 213 3.64 -32.93 -15.71
N ASP A 214 2.66 -33.56 -16.38
CA ASP A 214 1.29 -33.70 -15.88
C ASP A 214 1.22 -34.41 -14.52
N ILE A 215 2.08 -35.41 -14.30
CA ILE A 215 2.11 -36.17 -13.04
C ILE A 215 2.62 -35.28 -11.90
N LEU A 216 3.68 -34.50 -12.16
CA LEU A 216 4.25 -33.59 -11.17
C LEU A 216 3.30 -32.42 -10.87
N LEU A 217 2.58 -31.91 -11.86
CA LEU A 217 1.58 -30.87 -11.66
C LEU A 217 0.39 -31.37 -10.85
N LYS A 218 -0.13 -32.57 -11.13
CA LYS A 218 -1.19 -33.18 -10.31
C LYS A 218 -0.76 -33.35 -8.85
N LEU A 219 0.48 -33.80 -8.63
CA LEU A 219 1.01 -33.94 -7.28
C LEU A 219 1.16 -32.58 -6.59
N ALA A 220 1.61 -31.57 -7.33
CA ALA A 220 1.70 -30.20 -6.84
C ALA A 220 0.33 -29.65 -6.44
N GLU A 221 -0.70 -29.84 -7.26
CA GLU A 221 -2.09 -29.44 -6.95
C GLU A 221 -2.60 -30.07 -5.66
N GLN A 222 -2.22 -31.32 -5.37
CA GLN A 222 -2.59 -32.00 -4.14
C GLN A 222 -1.90 -31.42 -2.90
N ILE A 223 -0.59 -31.13 -2.96
CA ILE A 223 0.17 -30.70 -1.77
C ILE A 223 0.16 -29.18 -1.55
N TYR A 224 -0.01 -28.38 -2.61
CA TYR A 224 0.15 -26.93 -2.55
C TYR A 224 -0.85 -26.21 -1.63
N PRO A 225 -2.14 -26.61 -1.56
CA PRO A 225 -3.08 -26.01 -0.63
C PRO A 225 -2.63 -26.11 0.83
N ASN A 226 -2.13 -27.27 1.26
CA ASN A 226 -1.61 -27.46 2.62
C ASN A 226 -0.40 -26.55 2.90
N LEU A 227 0.51 -26.44 1.93
CA LEU A 227 1.70 -25.58 2.03
C LEU A 227 1.32 -24.09 2.14
N ARG A 228 0.33 -23.63 1.37
CA ARG A 228 -0.21 -22.27 1.45
C ARG A 228 -0.85 -21.98 2.81
N THR A 229 -1.62 -22.94 3.35
CA THR A 229 -2.17 -22.84 4.70
C THR A 229 -1.07 -22.71 5.74
N ALA A 230 -0.02 -23.53 5.66
CA ALA A 230 1.13 -23.46 6.57
C ALA A 230 1.86 -22.11 6.52
N GLU A 231 2.11 -21.56 5.33
CA GLU A 231 2.70 -20.22 5.18
C GLU A 231 1.81 -19.11 5.75
N TRP A 232 0.49 -19.25 5.60
CA TRP A 232 -0.45 -18.30 6.19
C TRP A 232 -0.45 -18.41 7.71
N LEU A 233 -0.42 -19.60 8.30
CA LEU A 233 -0.33 -19.81 9.75
C LEU A 233 0.93 -19.14 10.34
N ASP A 234 2.07 -19.28 9.68
CA ASP A 234 3.31 -18.61 10.08
C ASP A 234 3.19 -17.07 10.07
N ARG A 235 2.43 -16.52 9.11
CA ARG A 235 2.13 -15.08 9.04
C ARG A 235 1.10 -14.66 10.09
N ALA A 236 0.07 -15.46 10.32
CA ALA A 236 -0.98 -15.24 11.32
C ALA A 236 -0.38 -15.18 12.73
N ASP A 237 0.47 -16.14 13.07
CA ASP A 237 1.22 -16.14 14.32
C ASP A 237 2.12 -14.91 14.47
N GLY A 238 2.78 -14.51 13.38
CA GLY A 238 3.59 -13.30 13.35
C GLY A 238 2.75 -12.04 13.61
N ALA A 239 1.58 -11.96 13.01
CA ALA A 239 0.64 -10.85 13.16
C ALA A 239 0.06 -10.79 14.57
N LEU A 240 -0.36 -11.92 15.15
CA LEU A 240 -0.85 -12.00 16.53
C LEU A 240 0.21 -11.57 17.54
N ARG A 241 1.45 -12.08 17.43
CA ARG A 241 2.55 -11.69 18.34
C ARG A 241 2.91 -10.22 18.25
N GLY A 242 2.71 -9.59 17.09
CA GLY A 242 3.00 -8.19 16.86
C GLY A 242 1.75 -7.34 16.70
N MET A 243 0.62 -7.76 17.28
CA MET A 243 -0.68 -7.11 17.06
C MET A 243 -0.63 -5.62 17.37
N GLU A 244 0.15 -5.18 18.35
CA GLU A 244 0.27 -3.76 18.74
C GLU A 244 1.33 -2.97 17.98
N THR A 245 2.34 -3.63 17.40
CA THR A 245 3.55 -2.95 16.91
C THR A 245 3.75 -3.03 15.40
N ILE A 246 3.16 -4.04 14.75
CA ILE A 246 3.28 -4.26 13.30
C ILE A 246 2.45 -3.22 12.53
N ASP A 247 2.77 -2.93 11.28
CA ASP A 247 1.93 -2.11 10.41
C ASP A 247 0.52 -2.71 10.24
N LEU A 248 -0.53 -1.91 10.46
CA LEU A 248 -1.92 -2.30 10.24
C LEU A 248 -2.17 -2.80 8.81
N ARG A 249 -1.43 -2.28 7.81
CA ARG A 249 -1.51 -2.77 6.43
C ARG A 249 -1.09 -4.23 6.30
N ASP A 250 -0.01 -4.61 6.98
CA ASP A 250 0.51 -5.97 6.93
C ASP A 250 -0.48 -6.93 7.61
N ILE A 251 -1.07 -6.54 8.75
CA ILE A 251 -2.08 -7.35 9.45
C ILE A 251 -3.33 -7.51 8.58
N ARG A 252 -3.82 -6.43 7.96
CA ARG A 252 -4.94 -6.51 7.00
C ARG A 252 -4.63 -7.46 5.85
N SER A 253 -3.40 -7.46 5.33
CA SER A 253 -3.00 -8.40 4.27
C SER A 253 -3.08 -9.86 4.71
N VAL A 254 -2.78 -10.16 5.98
CA VAL A 254 -2.88 -11.52 6.53
C VAL A 254 -4.33 -11.93 6.72
N ILE A 255 -5.18 -11.01 7.20
CA ILE A 255 -6.62 -11.24 7.33
C ILE A 255 -7.22 -11.55 5.96
N VAL A 256 -6.96 -10.73 4.93
CA VAL A 256 -7.49 -10.98 3.57
C VAL A 256 -6.95 -12.29 2.99
N ALA A 257 -5.69 -12.63 3.27
CA ALA A 257 -5.10 -13.87 2.80
C ALA A 257 -5.74 -15.13 3.42
N SER A 258 -6.49 -15.03 4.52
CA SER A 258 -7.18 -16.19 5.12
C SER A 258 -8.24 -16.78 4.21
N ASP A 259 -8.82 -15.97 3.32
CA ASP A 259 -9.89 -16.40 2.42
C ASP A 259 -9.36 -17.27 1.27
N ASN A 260 -8.04 -17.24 1.04
CA ASN A 260 -7.34 -17.95 -0.05
C ASN A 260 -6.60 -19.21 0.41
N VAL A 261 -6.73 -19.61 1.68
CA VAL A 261 -6.15 -20.86 2.21
C VAL A 261 -7.24 -21.87 2.54
N GLN A 262 -6.83 -23.09 2.91
CA GLN A 262 -7.81 -24.13 3.23
C GLN A 262 -8.64 -23.74 4.45
N LYS A 263 -9.96 -23.92 4.34
CA LYS A 263 -10.91 -23.60 5.40
C LYS A 263 -10.96 -24.77 6.38
N ASN A 264 -10.27 -24.64 7.51
CA ASN A 264 -10.40 -25.53 8.66
C ASN A 264 -10.77 -24.71 9.91
N ASN A 265 -11.09 -25.39 11.02
CA ASN A 265 -11.51 -24.72 12.25
C ASN A 265 -10.40 -23.83 12.84
N GLU A 266 -9.13 -24.24 12.72
CA GLU A 266 -7.98 -23.46 13.18
C GLU A 266 -7.83 -22.14 12.42
N VAL A 267 -7.85 -22.17 11.09
CA VAL A 267 -7.77 -20.98 10.22
C VAL A 267 -8.93 -20.04 10.50
N LYS A 268 -10.17 -20.55 10.62
CA LYS A 268 -11.33 -19.74 10.98
C LYS A 268 -11.13 -19.04 12.32
N SER A 269 -10.75 -19.80 13.36
CA SER A 269 -10.54 -19.26 14.70
C SER A 269 -9.41 -18.22 14.76
N LEU A 270 -8.32 -18.44 14.03
CA LEU A 270 -7.19 -17.50 13.99
C LEU A 270 -7.55 -16.24 13.18
N ALA A 271 -8.28 -16.39 12.07
CA ALA A 271 -8.75 -15.25 11.28
C ALA A 271 -9.72 -14.38 12.08
N GLU A 272 -10.62 -14.97 12.86
CA GLU A 272 -11.51 -14.24 13.78
C GLU A 272 -10.72 -13.49 14.85
N LYS A 273 -9.80 -14.15 15.54
CA LYS A 273 -8.91 -13.52 16.54
C LYS A 273 -8.11 -12.36 15.93
N LEU A 274 -7.60 -12.51 14.70
CA LEU A 274 -6.91 -11.44 13.99
C LEU A 274 -7.83 -10.27 13.65
N LYS A 275 -9.06 -10.54 13.20
CA LYS A 275 -10.06 -9.49 12.91
C LYS A 275 -10.43 -8.71 14.16
N GLU A 276 -10.69 -9.40 15.27
CA GLU A 276 -10.99 -8.77 16.56
C GLU A 276 -9.82 -7.92 17.06
N GLY A 277 -8.60 -8.48 17.07
CA GLY A 277 -7.39 -7.76 17.48
C GLY A 277 -7.12 -6.55 16.58
N PHE A 278 -7.32 -6.69 15.27
CA PHE A 278 -7.19 -5.60 14.31
C PHE A 278 -8.17 -4.47 14.58
N ASN A 279 -9.46 -4.77 14.78
CA ASN A 279 -10.48 -3.76 15.05
C ASN A 279 -10.22 -3.04 16.37
N LYS A 280 -9.94 -3.80 17.45
CA LYS A 280 -9.58 -3.22 18.77
C LYS A 280 -8.39 -2.28 18.67
N ARG A 281 -7.36 -2.65 17.90
CA ARG A 281 -6.20 -1.79 17.69
C ARG A 281 -6.54 -0.55 16.88
N VAL A 282 -7.29 -0.68 15.79
CA VAL A 282 -7.71 0.47 14.99
C VAL A 282 -8.47 1.48 15.85
N GLU A 283 -9.41 1.02 16.67
CA GLU A 283 -10.17 1.86 17.61
C GLU A 283 -9.24 2.55 18.63
N THR A 284 -8.32 1.80 19.22
CA THR A 284 -7.35 2.33 20.19
C THR A 284 -6.42 3.37 19.55
N ASP A 285 -5.84 3.07 18.40
CA ASP A 285 -4.96 3.98 17.66
C ASP A 285 -5.72 5.25 17.24
N GLN A 286 -6.99 5.13 16.87
CA GLN A 286 -7.87 6.25 16.53
C GLN A 286 -8.17 7.12 17.76
N GLN A 287 -8.52 6.53 18.90
CA GLN A 287 -8.74 7.28 20.14
C GLN A 287 -7.48 8.02 20.58
N ASN A 288 -6.31 7.37 20.48
CA ASN A 288 -5.03 7.98 20.83
C ASN A 288 -4.67 9.12 19.88
N TRP A 289 -4.89 8.94 18.57
CA TRP A 289 -4.69 9.98 17.58
C TRP A 289 -5.59 11.19 17.82
N LEU A 290 -6.90 10.99 18.07
CA LEU A 290 -7.82 12.08 18.40
C LEU A 290 -7.36 12.83 19.65
N LYS A 291 -6.99 12.11 20.71
CA LYS A 291 -6.44 12.71 21.93
C LYS A 291 -5.20 13.54 21.64
N GLU A 292 -4.28 13.06 20.80
CA GLU A 292 -3.06 13.80 20.43
C GLU A 292 -3.38 15.07 19.61
N VAL A 293 -4.32 15.00 18.66
CA VAL A 293 -4.74 16.19 17.89
C VAL A 293 -5.37 17.23 18.82
N ILE A 294 -6.28 16.81 19.70
CA ILE A 294 -6.97 17.69 20.66
C ILE A 294 -5.97 18.32 21.63
N SER A 295 -5.06 17.54 22.24
CA SER A 295 -4.08 18.08 23.19
C SER A 295 -3.11 19.04 22.50
N THR A 296 -2.63 18.70 21.31
CA THR A 296 -1.74 19.56 20.51
C THR A 296 -2.40 20.88 20.17
N LEU A 297 -3.70 20.86 19.83
CA LEU A 297 -4.48 22.07 19.56
C LEU A 297 -4.65 22.93 20.82
N LYS A 298 -5.01 22.32 21.96
CA LYS A 298 -5.15 23.01 23.26
C LYS A 298 -3.87 23.68 23.74
N GLU A 299 -2.72 23.12 23.39
CA GLU A 299 -1.41 23.73 23.66
C GLU A 299 -1.04 24.88 22.70
N GLY A 300 -1.94 25.28 21.79
CA GLY A 300 -1.72 26.35 20.82
C GLY A 300 -0.79 25.99 19.66
N ARG A 301 -0.45 24.70 19.48
CA ARG A 301 0.46 24.24 18.43
C ARG A 301 -0.28 23.96 17.12
N VAL A 302 -0.89 24.99 16.54
CA VAL A 302 -1.79 24.93 15.37
C VAL A 302 -1.20 24.16 14.18
N VAL A 303 0.01 24.49 13.73
CA VAL A 303 0.68 23.80 12.59
C VAL A 303 0.85 22.30 12.85
N ARG A 304 1.19 21.92 14.09
CA ARG A 304 1.37 20.52 14.45
C ARG A 304 0.02 19.80 14.48
N ALA A 305 -1.01 20.43 15.05
CA ALA A 305 -2.37 19.88 15.08
C ALA A 305 -2.90 19.64 13.66
N LEU A 306 -2.73 20.61 12.75
CA LEU A 306 -3.11 20.47 11.33
C LEU A 306 -2.39 19.30 10.65
N ARG A 307 -1.07 19.18 10.83
CA ARG A 307 -0.30 18.07 10.28
C ARG A 307 -0.72 16.71 10.84
N LEU A 308 -0.99 16.62 12.14
CA LEU A 308 -1.49 15.38 12.77
C LEU A 308 -2.89 15.02 12.25
N SER A 309 -3.77 16.01 12.09
CA SER A 309 -5.15 15.82 11.61
C SER A 309 -5.22 15.23 10.19
N SER A 310 -4.19 15.47 9.35
CA SER A 310 -4.10 14.91 7.99
C SER A 310 -3.65 13.44 7.94
N ARG A 311 -3.30 12.82 9.08
CA ARG A 311 -2.66 11.50 9.15
C ARG A 311 -3.44 10.53 10.05
N PRO A 312 -4.70 10.19 9.73
CA PRO A 312 -5.45 9.24 10.52
C PRO A 312 -4.83 7.83 10.45
N PRO A 313 -4.97 7.00 11.50
CA PRO A 313 -4.50 5.60 11.48
C PRO A 313 -5.09 4.77 10.33
N LYS A 314 -6.32 5.09 9.92
CA LYS A 314 -7.01 4.51 8.77
C LYS A 314 -7.44 5.64 7.82
N ALA A 315 -7.10 5.49 6.55
CA ALA A 315 -7.52 6.43 5.51
C ALA A 315 -9.05 6.54 5.45
N GLY A 316 -9.54 7.78 5.27
CA GLY A 316 -10.97 8.07 5.19
C GLY A 316 -11.68 8.13 6.53
N PHE A 317 -10.96 8.06 7.66
CA PHE A 317 -11.59 8.28 8.97
C PHE A 317 -11.92 9.78 9.16
N PRO A 318 -13.19 10.16 9.32
CA PRO A 318 -13.57 11.56 9.48
C PRO A 318 -13.20 12.08 10.88
N LEU A 319 -12.81 13.34 10.96
CA LEU A 319 -12.67 14.01 12.26
C LEU A 319 -14.07 14.37 12.81
N PRO A 320 -14.26 14.33 14.14
CA PRO A 320 -15.48 14.86 14.75
C PRO A 320 -15.71 16.33 14.40
N GLU A 321 -16.96 16.72 14.19
CA GLU A 321 -17.32 18.06 13.73
C GLU A 321 -16.86 19.15 14.70
N ASP A 322 -17.02 18.94 16.01
CA ASP A 322 -16.55 19.88 17.04
C ASP A 322 -15.03 20.14 16.95
N LEU A 323 -14.26 19.10 16.62
CA LEU A 323 -12.81 19.21 16.46
C LEU A 323 -12.45 19.91 15.14
N LEU A 324 -13.21 19.67 14.07
CA LEU A 324 -13.05 20.41 12.82
C LEU A 324 -13.33 21.91 13.03
N ASN A 325 -14.37 22.25 13.80
CA ASN A 325 -14.69 23.64 14.14
C ASN A 325 -13.59 24.28 14.98
N SER A 326 -13.13 23.60 16.04
CA SER A 326 -12.02 24.09 16.87
C SER A 326 -10.72 24.28 16.09
N LEU A 327 -10.40 23.35 15.17
CA LEU A 327 -9.24 23.48 14.29
C LEU A 327 -9.38 24.66 13.34
N THR A 328 -10.58 24.88 12.78
CA THR A 328 -10.87 25.96 11.85
C THR A 328 -10.74 27.32 12.55
N GLU A 329 -11.39 27.49 13.69
CA GLU A 329 -11.33 28.72 14.48
C GLU A 329 -9.89 29.07 14.88
N ALA A 330 -9.15 28.11 15.45
CA ALA A 330 -7.76 28.31 15.83
C ALA A 330 -6.84 28.60 14.62
N THR A 331 -7.16 28.07 13.44
CA THR A 331 -6.39 28.32 12.22
C THR A 331 -6.68 29.69 11.64
N ASN A 332 -7.94 30.13 11.63
CA ASN A 332 -8.35 31.46 11.18
C ASN A 332 -7.69 32.54 12.06
N ALA A 333 -7.76 32.39 13.39
CA ALA A 333 -7.11 33.29 14.35
C ALA A 333 -5.58 33.30 14.23
N ALA A 334 -4.97 32.15 13.90
CA ALA A 334 -3.53 32.07 13.69
C ALA A 334 -3.07 32.67 12.34
N LEU A 335 -4.00 32.93 11.42
CA LEU A 335 -3.79 33.61 10.14
C LEU A 335 -4.28 35.06 10.23
N ALA A 336 -3.65 35.84 11.10
CA ALA A 336 -3.89 37.27 11.29
C ALA A 336 -2.81 38.14 10.59
N ALA A 337 -3.10 39.42 10.41
CA ALA A 337 -2.23 40.35 9.67
C ALA A 337 -0.92 40.71 10.40
N ASP A 338 -0.93 40.67 11.73
CA ASP A 338 0.20 40.96 12.62
C ASP A 338 1.20 39.78 12.74
N VAL A 339 0.85 38.61 12.19
CA VAL A 339 1.69 37.42 12.21
C VAL A 339 2.82 37.54 11.18
N THR A 340 4.04 37.18 11.59
CA THR A 340 5.19 37.15 10.68
C THR A 340 4.90 36.32 9.42
N GLN A 341 5.27 36.85 8.25
CA GLN A 341 4.96 36.24 6.94
C GLN A 341 5.43 34.77 6.81
N SER A 342 6.60 34.43 7.38
CA SER A 342 7.12 33.06 7.39
C SER A 342 6.21 32.10 8.18
N ARG A 343 5.73 32.53 9.36
CA ARG A 343 4.79 31.75 10.17
C ARG A 343 3.43 31.64 9.49
N TRP A 344 2.93 32.75 8.95
CA TRP A 344 1.67 32.79 8.21
C TRP A 344 1.69 31.79 7.05
N GLY A 345 2.74 31.82 6.21
CA GLY A 345 2.91 30.89 5.09
C GLY A 345 3.00 29.42 5.54
N THR A 346 3.66 29.15 6.67
CA THR A 346 3.73 27.79 7.24
C THR A 346 2.37 27.27 7.69
N ILE A 347 1.53 28.14 8.29
CA ILE A 347 0.16 27.79 8.71
C ILE A 347 -0.72 27.57 7.48
N ALA A 348 -0.68 28.47 6.49
CA ALA A 348 -1.44 28.35 5.26
C ALA A 348 -1.11 27.06 4.49
N GLU A 349 0.18 26.69 4.40
CA GLU A 349 0.59 25.42 3.82
C GLU A 349 0.05 24.23 4.62
N ALA A 350 0.16 24.24 5.95
CA ALA A 350 -0.37 23.15 6.78
C ALA A 350 -1.89 23.02 6.66
N ALA A 351 -2.61 24.15 6.60
CA ALA A 351 -4.05 24.20 6.44
C ALA A 351 -4.49 23.58 5.11
N ALA A 352 -3.81 23.91 4.00
CA ALA A 352 -4.12 23.41 2.67
C ALA A 352 -3.98 21.88 2.50
N PHE A 353 -3.24 21.21 3.38
CA PHE A 353 -3.12 19.74 3.39
C PHE A 353 -3.89 19.09 4.56
N SER A 354 -4.66 19.86 5.31
CA SER A 354 -5.49 19.38 6.42
C SER A 354 -6.92 19.08 5.96
N PRO A 355 -7.72 18.35 6.75
CA PRO A 355 -9.14 18.11 6.44
C PRO A 355 -10.02 19.37 6.48
N ILE A 356 -9.54 20.48 7.04
CA ILE A 356 -10.30 21.74 7.15
C ILE A 356 -9.99 22.74 6.03
N HIS A 357 -9.23 22.36 5.00
CA HIS A 357 -8.74 23.28 3.96
C HIS A 357 -9.82 24.15 3.31
N ASP A 358 -11.02 23.61 3.11
CA ASP A 358 -12.18 24.32 2.55
C ASP A 358 -12.89 25.24 3.55
N ARG A 359 -12.62 25.10 4.85
CA ARG A 359 -13.27 25.85 5.94
C ARG A 359 -12.47 27.07 6.40
N VAL A 360 -11.19 27.15 6.04
CA VAL A 360 -10.27 28.17 6.54
C VAL A 360 -10.50 29.49 5.79
N VAL A 361 -10.75 30.55 6.55
CA VAL A 361 -10.85 31.93 6.08
C VAL A 361 -9.93 32.77 6.97
N PRO A 362 -8.76 33.22 6.46
CA PRO A 362 -7.84 34.03 7.25
C PRO A 362 -8.51 35.27 7.85
N GLU A 363 -8.27 35.55 9.14
CA GLU A 363 -8.72 36.79 9.77
C GLU A 363 -8.04 38.01 9.16
N GLY A 364 -6.76 37.87 8.80
CA GLY A 364 -5.97 38.92 8.19
C GLY A 364 -4.84 38.40 7.32
N VAL A 365 -4.34 39.28 6.46
CA VAL A 365 -3.24 38.99 5.54
C VAL A 365 -2.10 39.94 5.87
N PRO A 366 -0.84 39.46 5.94
CA PRO A 366 0.30 40.33 6.18
C PRO A 366 0.47 41.37 5.07
N GLU A 367 0.74 42.61 5.45
CA GLU A 367 1.06 43.68 4.51
C GLU A 367 2.38 43.41 3.77
N ASN A 368 2.48 43.91 2.55
CA ASN A 368 3.67 43.83 1.69
C ASN A 368 4.26 42.39 1.61
N PRO A 369 3.51 41.44 1.03
CA PRO A 369 3.92 40.03 1.02
C PRO A 369 5.24 39.82 0.26
N SER A 370 6.15 39.10 0.90
CA SER A 370 7.42 38.66 0.30
C SER A 370 7.21 37.66 -0.83
N GLU A 371 8.18 37.58 -1.75
CA GLU A 371 8.15 36.60 -2.85
C GLU A 371 8.02 35.15 -2.37
N GLU A 372 8.59 34.83 -1.20
CA GLU A 372 8.48 33.50 -0.60
C GLU A 372 7.04 33.17 -0.22
N LEU A 373 6.35 34.11 0.43
CA LEU A 373 4.95 33.95 0.79
C LEU A 373 4.07 33.80 -0.46
N THR A 374 4.30 34.62 -1.48
CA THR A 374 3.59 34.50 -2.77
C THR A 374 3.82 33.14 -3.44
N LYS A 375 5.05 32.60 -3.39
CA LYS A 375 5.35 31.25 -3.92
C LYS A 375 4.58 30.16 -3.17
N ILE A 376 4.47 30.28 -1.84
CA ILE A 376 3.68 29.33 -1.03
C ILE A 376 2.20 29.40 -1.43
N ILE A 377 1.62 30.60 -1.48
CA ILE A 377 0.21 30.82 -1.88
C ILE A 377 -0.09 30.22 -3.26
N ARG A 378 0.78 30.48 -4.25
CA ARG A 378 0.62 29.91 -5.60
C ARG A 378 0.63 28.39 -5.61
N ARG A 379 1.42 27.74 -4.74
CA ARG A 379 1.52 26.28 -4.64
C ARG A 379 0.28 25.65 -4.00
N ILE A 380 -0.39 26.36 -3.09
CA ILE A 380 -1.58 25.85 -2.38
C ILE A 380 -2.91 26.28 -3.03
N SER A 381 -2.86 27.06 -4.11
CA SER A 381 -4.05 27.67 -4.75
C SER A 381 -5.16 26.68 -5.10
N SER A 382 -4.81 25.50 -5.62
CA SER A 382 -5.78 24.47 -5.96
C SER A 382 -6.36 23.72 -4.75
N LYS A 383 -5.77 23.90 -3.57
CA LYS A 383 -6.08 23.14 -2.35
C LYS A 383 -6.74 23.96 -1.26
N ALA A 384 -6.58 25.28 -1.27
CA ALA A 384 -7.18 26.17 -0.28
C ALA A 384 -7.61 27.47 -0.97
N PRO A 385 -8.64 27.41 -1.84
CA PRO A 385 -9.05 28.56 -2.66
C PRO A 385 -9.46 29.77 -1.80
N SER A 386 -10.18 29.54 -0.70
CA SER A 386 -10.61 30.59 0.24
C SER A 386 -9.45 31.41 0.83
N ILE A 387 -8.34 30.74 1.18
CA ILE A 387 -7.13 31.40 1.68
C ILE A 387 -6.54 32.30 0.60
N VAL A 388 -6.49 31.81 -0.64
CA VAL A 388 -5.92 32.54 -1.78
C VAL A 388 -6.80 33.72 -2.18
N GLU A 389 -8.12 33.57 -2.19
CA GLU A 389 -9.07 34.64 -2.45
C GLU A 389 -8.89 35.78 -1.44
N LYS A 390 -8.85 35.46 -0.14
CA LYS A 390 -8.62 36.44 0.92
C LYS A 390 -7.26 37.13 0.76
N PHE A 391 -6.21 36.35 0.49
CA PHE A 391 -4.86 36.87 0.24
C PHE A 391 -4.82 37.86 -0.93
N ASN A 392 -5.40 37.51 -2.07
CA ASN A 392 -5.43 38.36 -3.26
C ASN A 392 -6.27 39.62 -3.04
N SER A 393 -7.40 39.52 -2.33
CA SER A 393 -8.28 40.67 -2.04
C SER A 393 -7.63 41.73 -1.14
N SER A 394 -6.63 41.34 -0.33
CA SER A 394 -5.97 42.21 0.64
C SER A 394 -4.58 42.68 0.18
N SER A 395 -4.07 42.16 -0.94
CA SER A 395 -2.77 42.54 -1.52
C SER A 395 -2.89 43.49 -2.71
N VAL A 396 -4.12 43.92 -3.01
CA VAL A 396 -4.46 45.14 -3.78
C VAL A 396 -4.60 46.28 -2.80
#